data_AF-A0A7Y2KHV0-F1
#
_entry.id   AF-A0A7Y2KHV0-F1
#
_cell.length_a   1.000
_cell.length_b   1.000
_cell.length_c   1.000
_cell.angle_alpha   90.00
_cell.angle_beta   90.00
_cell.angle_gamma   90.00
#
_symmetry.space_group_name_H-M   'P 1'
#
loop_
_entity.id
_entity.type
_entity.pdbx_description
1 polymer ?
#
loop_
_entity_poly.entity_id
_entity_poly.type
_entity_poly.pdbx_seq_one_letter_code
_entity_poly.pdbx_strand_id
1 'polypeptide(L)'
;IQDRRGERWDVTQAEALGFDPGGFQYGIGRNAFTPLTDARVRKEDKGLPGRLRVIGVAQGEEKRAYSVPRLSGHEVANSTLGGKEIAVAY
;
A
#
# COMPACT_ATOMS: atom_id res chain seq x y z
N ILE A 1 -4.78 -2.82 17.50
CA ILE A 1 -5.21 -1.39 17.44
C ILE A 1 -6.69 -1.33 17.05
N GLN A 2 -7.48 -0.35 17.51
CA GLN A 2 -8.87 -0.15 17.10
C GLN A 2 -8.96 1.12 16.24
N ASP A 3 -9.60 1.04 15.08
CA ASP A 3 -9.78 2.22 14.22
C ASP A 3 -10.97 3.10 14.65
N ARG A 4 -11.15 4.24 13.98
CA ARG A 4 -12.24 5.20 14.25
C ARG A 4 -13.64 4.65 14.00
N ARG A 5 -13.79 3.51 13.30
CA ARG A 5 -15.06 2.81 13.10
C ARG A 5 -15.28 1.67 14.09
N GLY A 6 -14.34 1.46 15.02
CA GLY A 6 -14.44 0.47 16.08
C GLY A 6 -13.90 -0.91 15.70
N GLU A 7 -13.31 -1.07 14.52
CA GLU A 7 -12.78 -2.36 14.09
C GLU A 7 -11.37 -2.61 14.64
N ARG A 8 -11.12 -3.84 15.06
CA ARG A 8 -9.82 -4.25 15.63
C ARG A 8 -8.93 -4.85 14.55
N TRP A 9 -7.73 -4.30 14.48
CA TRP A 9 -6.67 -4.76 13.59
C TRP A 9 -5.55 -5.39 14.42
N ASP A 10 -5.14 -6.59 14.00
CA ASP A 10 -3.87 -7.16 14.44
C ASP A 10 -2.75 -6.53 13.61
N VAL A 11 -1.92 -5.75 14.28
CA VAL A 11 -0.77 -5.04 13.70
C VAL A 11 0.54 -5.51 14.33
N THR A 12 0.53 -6.66 15.01
CA THR A 12 1.70 -7.19 15.75
C THR A 12 2.93 -7.32 14.85
N GLN A 13 2.73 -7.76 13.60
CA GLN A 13 3.82 -7.88 12.64
C GLN A 13 4.37 -6.51 12.19
N ALA A 14 3.51 -5.50 12.01
CA ALA A 14 3.94 -4.16 11.66
C ALA A 14 4.69 -3.50 12.83
N GLU A 15 4.22 -3.69 14.06
CA GLU A 15 4.91 -3.23 15.26
C GLU A 15 6.31 -3.86 15.38
N ALA A 16 6.42 -5.17 15.14
CA ALA A 16 7.71 -5.86 15.12
C ALA A 16 8.68 -5.35 14.03
N LEU A 17 8.16 -4.75 12.96
CA LEU A 17 8.93 -4.10 11.89
C LEU A 17 9.25 -2.62 12.20
N GLY A 18 8.85 -2.11 13.37
CA GLY A 18 9.16 -0.74 13.83
C GLY A 18 8.12 0.31 13.44
N PHE A 19 6.94 -0.08 12.97
CA PHE A 19 5.85 0.86 12.67
C PHE A 19 5.10 1.24 13.95
N ASP A 20 4.69 2.51 14.08
CA ASP A 20 3.83 2.97 15.17
C ASP A 20 2.39 2.45 14.98
N PRO A 21 1.85 1.61 15.90
CA PRO A 21 0.47 1.14 15.86
C PRO A 21 -0.56 2.28 15.82
N GLY A 22 -0.24 3.43 16.42
CA GLY A 22 -1.04 4.66 16.39
C GLY A 22 -1.18 5.29 15.00
N GLY A 23 -0.43 4.84 14.00
CA GLY A 23 -0.63 5.21 12.60
C GLY A 23 -1.81 4.50 11.94
N PHE A 24 -2.22 3.33 12.46
CA PHE A 24 -3.26 2.49 11.84
C PHE A 24 -4.67 2.80 12.34
N GLN A 25 -4.81 3.58 13.43
CA GLN A 25 -6.10 4.03 13.97
C GLN A 25 -6.77 5.13 13.12
N TYR A 26 -6.04 5.74 12.17
CA TYR A 26 -6.59 6.74 11.26
C TYR A 26 -7.35 6.13 10.07
N GLY A 27 -7.24 4.80 9.88
CA GLY A 27 -7.91 4.06 8.82
C GLY A 27 -9.44 4.18 8.92
N ILE A 28 -10.09 4.27 7.76
CA ILE A 28 -11.54 4.50 7.66
C ILE A 28 -12.35 3.19 7.84
N GLY A 29 -11.83 2.16 8.52
CA GLY A 29 -12.48 0.84 8.60
C GLY A 29 -12.03 -0.15 7.53
N ARG A 30 -12.16 -1.46 7.78
CA ARG A 30 -11.84 -2.50 6.78
C ARG A 30 -12.74 -2.32 5.56
N ASN A 31 -12.15 -2.48 4.38
CA ASN A 31 -12.80 -2.27 3.08
C ASN A 31 -13.27 -0.83 2.81
N ALA A 32 -12.83 0.17 3.58
CA ALA A 32 -13.09 1.57 3.24
C ALA A 32 -12.58 1.94 1.84
N PHE A 33 -11.46 1.32 1.47
CA PHE A 33 -10.99 1.27 0.11
C PHE A 33 -10.69 -0.17 -0.28
N THR A 34 -11.02 -0.53 -1.53
CA THR A 34 -10.66 -1.85 -2.07
C THR A 34 -9.16 -1.87 -2.31
N PRO A 35 -8.40 -2.85 -1.80
CA PRO A 35 -6.97 -2.95 -2.07
C PRO A 35 -6.67 -2.98 -3.57
N LEU A 36 -5.59 -2.32 -3.97
CA LEU A 36 -5.09 -2.46 -5.33
C LEU A 36 -4.38 -3.81 -5.46
N THR A 37 -4.91 -4.69 -6.32
CA THR A 37 -4.26 -5.97 -6.66
C THR A 37 -3.36 -5.81 -7.88
N ASP A 38 -2.42 -6.76 -8.05
CA ASP A 38 -1.51 -6.82 -9.19
C ASP A 38 -2.20 -6.75 -10.55
N ALA A 39 -3.39 -7.32 -10.69
CA ALA A 39 -4.19 -7.24 -11.92
C ALA A 39 -4.56 -5.80 -12.32
N ARG A 40 -4.58 -4.87 -11.36
CA ARG A 40 -4.87 -3.45 -11.59
C ARG A 40 -3.62 -2.61 -11.78
N VAL A 41 -2.44 -3.15 -11.47
CA VAL A 41 -1.14 -2.54 -11.77
C VAL A 41 -0.84 -2.80 -13.25
N ARG A 42 -0.74 -1.74 -14.04
CA ARG A 42 -0.53 -1.83 -15.50
C ARG A 42 0.90 -1.43 -15.83
N LYS A 43 1.51 -2.14 -16.78
CA LYS A 43 2.72 -1.68 -17.47
C LYS A 43 2.30 -0.46 -18.31
N GLU A 44 2.88 0.71 -18.05
CA GLU A 44 2.41 2.00 -18.59
C GLU A 44 2.45 2.09 -20.12
N ASP A 45 1.55 2.89 -20.71
CA ASP A 45 1.48 3.11 -22.16
C ASP A 45 1.31 4.60 -22.57
N LYS A 46 1.11 5.55 -21.65
CA LYS A 46 1.03 7.00 -21.98
C LYS A 46 1.61 7.82 -20.83
N GLY A 47 2.58 8.68 -21.16
CA GLY A 47 3.51 9.31 -20.22
C GLY A 47 2.91 9.82 -18.91
N LEU A 48 3.64 9.59 -17.83
CA LEU A 48 3.26 10.02 -16.50
C LEU A 48 3.28 11.55 -16.39
N PRO A 49 2.33 12.17 -15.67
CA PRO A 49 2.42 13.60 -15.34
C PRO A 49 3.74 13.88 -14.62
N GLY A 50 4.47 14.94 -15.01
CA GLY A 50 5.78 15.28 -14.42
C GLY A 50 5.78 15.58 -12.91
N ARG A 51 4.61 15.66 -12.27
CA ARG A 51 4.43 15.82 -10.81
C ARG A 51 3.87 14.56 -10.14
N LEU A 52 3.83 13.43 -10.83
CA LEU A 52 3.30 12.19 -10.27
C LEU A 52 4.23 11.70 -9.15
N ARG A 53 3.70 11.69 -7.92
CA ARG A 53 4.38 11.06 -6.79
C ARG A 53 4.23 9.53 -6.89
N VAL A 54 5.35 8.83 -6.77
CA VAL A 54 5.41 7.36 -6.85
C VAL A 54 6.25 6.82 -5.69
N ILE A 55 5.87 5.65 -5.18
CA ILE A 55 6.69 4.84 -4.29
C ILE A 55 7.32 3.74 -5.15
N GLY A 56 8.64 3.78 -5.31
CA GLY A 56 9.41 2.78 -6.04
C GLY A 56 10.01 1.75 -5.09
N VAL A 57 9.94 0.47 -5.45
CA VAL A 57 10.53 -0.64 -4.69
C VAL A 57 11.24 -1.58 -5.65
N ALA A 58 12.41 -2.05 -5.26
CA ALA A 58 13.25 -2.94 -6.06
C ALA A 58 13.81 -4.07 -5.21
N GLN A 59 13.83 -5.28 -5.77
CA GLN A 59 14.48 -6.46 -5.19
C GLN A 59 15.20 -7.21 -6.30
N GLY A 60 16.53 -7.12 -6.32
CA GLY A 60 17.33 -7.68 -7.42
C GLY A 60 16.96 -7.03 -8.75
N GLU A 61 16.62 -7.84 -9.75
CA GLU A 61 16.18 -7.36 -11.07
C GLU A 61 14.70 -6.93 -11.11
N GLU A 62 13.88 -7.38 -10.15
CA GLU A 62 12.48 -7.01 -10.10
C GLU A 62 12.27 -5.61 -9.53
N LYS A 63 11.46 -4.81 -10.21
CA LYS A 63 11.16 -3.43 -9.86
C LYS A 63 9.66 -3.18 -10.01
N ARG A 64 9.07 -2.47 -9.04
CA ARG A 64 7.68 -2.01 -9.08
C ARG A 64 7.58 -0.56 -8.64
N ALA A 65 6.59 0.13 -9.17
CA ALA A 65 6.25 1.49 -8.78
C ALA A 65 4.75 1.60 -8.50
N TYR A 66 4.40 2.30 -7.42
CA TYR A 66 3.04 2.51 -6.98
C TYR A 66 2.74 4.00 -6.97
N SER A 67 1.75 4.44 -7.73
CA SER A 67 1.38 5.85 -7.79
C SER A 67 0.64 6.26 -6.52
N VAL A 68 1.15 7.28 -5.84
CA VAL A 68 0.54 7.85 -4.63
C VAL A 68 -0.92 8.30 -4.86
N PRO A 69 -1.28 8.99 -5.96
CA PRO A 69 -2.68 9.36 -6.20
C PRO A 69 -3.64 8.17 -6.36
N ARG A 70 -3.13 6.99 -6.75
CA ARG A 70 -3.95 5.79 -6.84
C ARG A 70 -4.08 5.12 -5.48
N LEU A 71 -3.01 5.13 -4.70
CA LEU A 71 -3.00 4.69 -3.30
C LEU A 71 -3.89 5.59 -2.43
N SER A 72 -4.00 6.89 -2.67
CA SER A 72 -4.92 7.73 -1.89
C SER A 72 -6.41 7.35 -2.03
N GLY A 73 -6.78 6.54 -3.04
CA GLY A 73 -8.12 5.96 -3.17
C GLY A 73 -8.19 4.46 -2.90
N HIS A 74 -7.08 3.81 -2.58
CA HIS A 74 -6.97 2.35 -2.36
C HIS A 74 -6.26 1.99 -1.04
N GLU A 75 -5.70 2.99 -0.34
CA GLU A 75 -4.84 3.04 0.86
C GLU A 75 -3.65 2.10 0.86
N VAL A 76 -3.84 0.85 0.45
CA VAL A 76 -2.86 -0.22 0.40
C VAL A 76 -2.87 -0.90 -0.98
N ALA A 77 -1.67 -1.19 -1.50
CA ALA A 77 -1.46 -2.16 -2.57
C ALA A 77 -0.83 -3.43 -2.00
N ASN A 78 -1.49 -4.57 -2.20
CA ASN A 78 -0.98 -5.89 -1.85
C ASN A 78 -0.41 -6.54 -3.11
N SER A 79 0.88 -6.83 -3.08
CA SER A 79 1.64 -7.21 -4.28
C SER A 79 2.73 -8.21 -3.93
N THR A 80 3.36 -8.81 -4.93
CA THR A 80 4.53 -9.67 -4.75
C THR A 80 5.74 -9.10 -5.47
N LEU A 81 6.90 -9.11 -4.82
CA LEU A 81 8.17 -8.69 -5.40
C LEU A 81 9.24 -9.73 -5.04
N GLY A 82 9.90 -10.30 -6.04
CA GLY A 82 10.89 -11.36 -5.84
C GLY A 82 10.34 -12.56 -5.05
N GLY A 83 9.07 -12.92 -5.30
CA GLY A 83 8.35 -13.97 -4.59
C GLY A 83 7.98 -13.65 -3.13
N LYS A 84 8.27 -12.44 -2.63
CA LYS A 84 7.89 -11.98 -1.29
C LYS A 84 6.63 -11.13 -1.34
N GLU A 85 5.73 -11.34 -0.40
CA GLU A 85 4.57 -10.47 -0.21
C GLU A 85 5.03 -9.09 0.27
N ILE A 86 4.49 -8.04 -0.36
CA ILE A 86 4.73 -6.66 0.01
C ILE A 86 3.40 -5.92 0.10
N ALA A 87 3.29 -5.06 1.11
CA ALA A 87 2.20 -4.10 1.27
C ALA A 87 2.77 -2.69 1.16
N VAL A 88 2.18 -1.86 0.29
CA VAL A 88 2.58 -0.46 0.10
C VAL A 88 1.40 0.43 0.44
N ALA A 89 1.56 1.31 1.44
CA ALA A 89 0.50 2.17 1.94
C ALA A 89 0.84 3.67 1.76
N TYR A 90 -0.19 4.51 1.61
CA TYR A 90 -0.08 5.98 1.57
C TYR A 90 -1.09 6.66 2.51
#